data_AF-A0A6N9ACK3-F1
#
_entry.id   AF-A0A6N9ACK3-F1
#
_cell.length_a   1.000
_cell.length_b   1.000
_cell.length_c   1.000
_cell.angle_alpha   90.00
_cell.angle_beta   90.00
_cell.angle_gamma   90.00
#
_symmetry.space_group_name_H-M   'P 1'
#
loop_
_entity.id
_entity.type
_entity.pdbx_description
1 polymer ?
#
loop_
_entity_poly.entity_id
_entity_poly.type
_entity_poly.pdbx_seq_one_letter_code
_entity_poly.pdbx_strand_id
1 'polypeptide(L)'
;MDVRKLEVSGVTKLIASIVTVGEELLIGQVLDTNAAYLAAELTRLGIPVVRSLTVGDDKEAIRGALAEGMQHGRLTVLTGGLGPTPDDVSREAAAALIGSNLSVDADVLAAIKRRFALLGRDVPAGSERVASVPDGFEVLPNSKGTAPGLWYEGDTGSIVVLMPGVPHEMRAIFSEHVIPRIRALRGRSVIEQRTLLTAGMGETTVQRQIESESHLLDPGVVVAYLPRLHGVRIRLTVTGEDASDRLDAAERYVRVKLGVAVYGCDDDTLEGVVGHLLKWRGLTVAVAESCTGGLVLDKLTNISGSSSYVMGGVVAYSNVVKQHQLGVDADALEQFGAVSEPVAMQMAEGVRARLGSDLGLSVTGIAGPSGGTEEKPVGTVWIGYADDQGTRAVKHQFGRGRRRNKEKSAIAAINFMRQILLQS
;
A
#
# COMPACT_ATOMS: atom_id res chain seq x y z
N MET A 1 -15.22 -18.47 15.14
CA MET A 1 -15.75 -19.12 13.92
C MET A 1 -15.22 -20.54 13.97
N ASP A 2 -16.09 -21.53 14.02
CA ASP A 2 -15.73 -22.93 14.28
C ASP A 2 -14.94 -23.52 13.08
N VAL A 3 -13.69 -23.93 13.31
CA VAL A 3 -12.71 -24.35 12.28
C VAL A 3 -13.20 -25.56 11.47
N ARG A 4 -14.15 -26.33 12.04
CA ARG A 4 -14.72 -27.55 11.45
C ARG A 4 -15.62 -27.32 10.23
N LYS A 5 -16.00 -26.07 9.91
CA LYS A 5 -16.87 -25.78 8.74
C LYS A 5 -16.12 -25.54 7.42
N LEU A 6 -14.79 -25.67 7.39
CA LEU A 6 -13.98 -25.48 6.17
C LEU A 6 -13.67 -26.78 5.42
N GLU A 7 -14.21 -27.93 5.83
CA GLU A 7 -13.99 -29.26 5.21
C GLU A 7 -14.98 -29.61 4.08
N VAL A 8 -15.53 -28.62 3.37
CA VAL A 8 -16.32 -28.94 2.17
C VAL A 8 -15.37 -29.04 0.98
N SER A 9 -15.23 -30.25 0.43
CA SER A 9 -14.50 -30.64 -0.80
C SER A 9 -13.02 -31.07 -0.70
N GLY A 10 -12.68 -32.07 0.11
CA GLY A 10 -11.56 -33.01 -0.16
C GLY A 10 -10.12 -32.45 -0.33
N VAL A 11 -9.92 -31.14 -0.21
CA VAL A 11 -8.65 -30.43 -0.30
C VAL A 11 -8.48 -29.71 1.03
N THR A 12 -7.54 -30.16 1.86
CA THR A 12 -7.25 -29.52 3.14
C THR A 12 -6.82 -28.07 2.87
N LYS A 13 -7.70 -27.11 3.17
CA LYS A 13 -7.46 -25.69 2.91
C LYS A 13 -6.27 -25.23 3.78
N LEU A 14 -5.17 -24.85 3.15
CA LEU A 14 -4.02 -24.24 3.83
C LEU A 14 -4.49 -22.92 4.46
N ILE A 15 -4.40 -22.81 5.78
CA ILE A 15 -4.72 -21.59 6.55
C ILE A 15 -3.48 -21.18 7.35
N ALA A 16 -3.30 -19.88 7.57
CA ALA A 16 -2.08 -19.33 8.13
C ALA A 16 -2.26 -18.58 9.46
N SER A 17 -1.21 -18.65 10.29
CA SER A 17 -1.00 -17.83 11.48
C SER A 17 0.26 -17.00 11.30
N ILE A 18 0.22 -15.73 11.70
CA ILE A 18 1.38 -14.82 11.68
C ILE A 18 1.84 -14.57 13.12
N VAL A 19 3.14 -14.67 13.37
CA VAL A 19 3.78 -14.31 14.63
C VAL A 19 4.83 -13.22 14.37
N THR A 20 4.71 -12.09 15.03
CA THR A 20 5.69 -11.01 14.99
C THR A 20 6.39 -10.89 16.34
N VAL A 21 7.71 -10.79 16.31
CA VAL A 21 8.56 -10.74 17.51
C VAL A 21 9.22 -9.37 17.58
N GLY A 22 9.07 -8.70 18.72
CA GLY A 22 9.76 -7.45 19.02
C GLY A 22 9.08 -6.67 20.15
N GLU A 23 9.83 -6.31 21.18
CA GLU A 23 9.34 -5.49 22.31
C GLU A 23 8.85 -4.11 21.84
N GLU A 24 9.50 -3.52 20.83
CA GLU A 24 9.15 -2.22 20.26
C GLU A 24 7.76 -2.21 19.60
N LEU A 25 7.27 -3.38 19.18
CA LEU A 25 5.92 -3.56 18.64
C LEU A 25 4.89 -3.59 19.78
N LEU A 26 5.20 -4.28 20.88
CA LEU A 26 4.31 -4.38 22.05
C LEU A 26 4.09 -3.02 22.72
N ILE A 27 5.14 -2.21 22.84
CA ILE A 27 5.06 -0.87 23.43
C ILE A 27 4.59 0.20 22.44
N GLY A 28 4.32 -0.17 21.18
CA GLY A 28 3.79 0.72 20.15
C GLY A 28 4.79 1.78 19.65
N GLN A 29 6.09 1.55 19.80
CA GLN A 29 7.12 2.44 19.28
C GLN A 29 7.24 2.31 17.75
N VAL A 30 7.01 1.11 17.22
CA VAL A 30 7.03 0.80 15.79
C VAL A 30 5.71 0.15 15.38
N LEU A 31 5.20 0.52 14.20
CA LEU A 31 4.04 -0.15 13.61
C LEU A 31 4.47 -1.49 13.02
N ASP A 32 3.69 -2.55 13.28
CA ASP A 32 3.91 -3.86 12.69
C ASP A 32 3.50 -3.90 11.20
N THR A 33 4.41 -3.39 10.36
CA THR A 33 4.25 -3.42 8.90
C THR A 33 4.57 -4.78 8.29
N ASN A 34 5.24 -5.66 9.04
CA ASN A 34 5.60 -7.00 8.57
C ASN A 34 4.38 -7.92 8.58
N ALA A 35 3.61 -7.94 9.67
CA ALA A 35 2.34 -8.68 9.72
C ALA A 35 1.39 -8.22 8.62
N ALA A 36 1.29 -6.90 8.40
CA ALA A 36 0.45 -6.33 7.34
C ALA A 36 0.88 -6.81 5.93
N TYR A 37 2.19 -6.86 5.65
CA TYR A 37 2.72 -7.38 4.39
C TYR A 37 2.45 -8.87 4.23
N LEU A 38 2.81 -9.69 5.23
CA LEU A 38 2.63 -11.14 5.19
C LEU A 38 1.16 -11.52 5.03
N ALA A 39 0.25 -10.84 5.74
CA ALA A 39 -1.18 -11.07 5.61
C ALA A 39 -1.68 -10.74 4.20
N ALA A 40 -1.20 -9.65 3.60
CA ALA A 40 -1.55 -9.28 2.24
C ALA A 40 -1.08 -10.33 1.23
N GLU A 41 0.18 -10.77 1.30
CA GLU A 41 0.71 -11.77 0.37
C GLU A 41 0.05 -13.14 0.53
N LEU A 42 -0.16 -13.61 1.77
CA LEU A 42 -0.88 -14.86 2.04
C LEU A 42 -2.32 -14.79 1.51
N THR A 43 -2.99 -13.65 1.67
CA THR A 43 -4.33 -13.42 1.10
C THR A 43 -4.31 -13.47 -0.43
N ARG A 44 -3.27 -12.91 -1.08
CA ARG A 44 -3.09 -13.03 -2.55
C ARG A 44 -2.86 -14.47 -2.99
N LEU A 45 -2.16 -15.25 -2.17
CA LEU A 45 -2.03 -16.68 -2.33
C LEU A 45 -3.30 -17.45 -1.95
N GLY A 46 -4.38 -16.77 -1.58
CA GLY A 46 -5.65 -17.39 -1.22
C GLY A 46 -5.62 -18.21 0.07
N ILE A 47 -4.63 -17.93 0.92
CA ILE A 47 -4.44 -18.55 2.23
C ILE A 47 -5.04 -17.61 3.26
N PRO A 48 -6.19 -17.95 3.86
CA PRO A 48 -6.78 -17.12 4.88
C PRO A 48 -5.86 -17.08 6.10
N VAL A 49 -5.52 -15.86 6.52
CA VAL A 49 -4.85 -15.64 7.81
C VAL A 49 -5.92 -15.62 8.88
N VAL A 50 -5.90 -16.61 9.77
CA VAL A 50 -6.92 -16.78 10.82
C VAL A 50 -6.49 -16.15 12.14
N ARG A 51 -5.18 -15.89 12.29
CA ARG A 51 -4.61 -15.33 13.51
C ARG A 51 -3.33 -14.53 13.22
N SER A 52 -3.14 -13.47 13.98
CA SER A 52 -1.90 -12.68 14.03
C SER A 52 -1.57 -12.42 15.49
N LEU A 53 -0.35 -12.72 15.92
CA LEU A 53 0.13 -12.56 17.29
C LEU A 53 1.40 -11.72 17.26
N THR A 54 1.51 -10.79 18.21
CA THR A 54 2.75 -10.06 18.49
C THR A 54 3.23 -10.47 19.87
N VAL A 55 4.50 -10.84 19.98
CA VAL A 55 5.15 -11.26 21.23
C VAL A 55 6.46 -10.51 21.43
N GLY A 56 6.88 -10.40 22.69
CA GLY A 56 8.18 -9.81 23.03
C GLY A 56 9.32 -10.79 22.75
N ASP A 57 10.55 -10.31 22.95
CA ASP A 57 11.79 -11.06 22.75
C ASP A 57 12.08 -12.05 23.88
N ASP A 58 11.08 -12.88 24.21
CA ASP A 58 11.15 -13.94 25.21
C ASP A 58 10.96 -15.32 24.56
N LYS A 59 11.85 -16.25 24.92
CA LYS A 59 11.90 -17.58 24.32
C LYS A 59 10.60 -18.37 24.54
N GLU A 60 10.01 -18.33 25.73
CA GLU A 60 8.80 -19.09 26.05
C GLU A 60 7.56 -18.45 25.41
N ALA A 61 7.49 -17.12 25.35
CA ALA A 61 6.45 -16.40 24.63
C ALA A 61 6.45 -16.77 23.13
N ILE A 62 7.62 -16.76 22.49
CA ILE A 62 7.76 -17.13 21.07
C ILE A 62 7.41 -18.60 20.85
N ARG A 63 7.90 -19.51 21.69
CA ARG A 63 7.59 -20.94 21.62
C ARG A 63 6.09 -21.19 21.75
N GLY A 64 5.44 -20.53 22.71
CA GLY A 64 3.99 -20.60 22.92
C GLY A 64 3.21 -20.11 21.70
N ALA A 65 3.61 -18.99 21.10
CA ALA A 65 2.98 -18.45 19.91
C ALA A 65 3.15 -19.36 18.68
N LEU A 66 4.33 -19.96 18.50
CA LEU A 66 4.57 -20.94 17.44
C LEU A 66 3.72 -22.20 17.64
N ALA A 67 3.65 -22.73 18.87
CA ALA A 67 2.82 -23.89 19.19
C ALA A 67 1.33 -23.63 18.93
N GLU A 68 0.82 -22.47 19.37
CA GLU A 68 -0.55 -22.04 19.08
C GLU A 68 -0.79 -21.89 17.58
N GLY A 69 0.19 -21.34 16.86
CA GLY A 69 0.18 -21.24 15.40
C GLY A 69 0.02 -22.61 14.71
N MET A 70 0.81 -23.60 15.13
CA MET A 70 0.77 -24.98 14.60
C MET A 70 -0.54 -25.72 14.92
N GLN A 71 -1.23 -25.36 16.01
CA GLN A 71 -2.54 -25.93 16.36
C GLN A 71 -3.68 -25.36 15.49
N HIS A 72 -3.63 -24.06 15.20
CA HIS A 72 -4.70 -23.36 14.51
C HIS A 72 -4.48 -23.20 13.01
N GLY A 73 -3.26 -23.39 12.54
CA GLY A 73 -2.90 -23.23 11.14
C GLY A 73 -1.95 -24.31 10.66
N ARG A 74 -2.10 -24.65 9.38
CA ARG A 74 -1.16 -25.54 8.70
C ARG A 74 0.11 -24.80 8.27
N LEU A 75 0.07 -23.46 8.21
CA LEU A 75 1.24 -22.60 7.99
C LEU A 75 1.37 -21.58 9.12
N THR A 76 2.50 -21.58 9.81
CA THR A 76 2.87 -20.53 10.78
C THR A 76 4.08 -19.78 10.25
N VAL A 77 3.92 -18.48 10.01
CA VAL A 77 5.02 -17.61 9.61
C VAL A 77 5.41 -16.69 10.76
N LEU A 78 6.68 -16.71 11.11
CA LEU A 78 7.28 -15.87 12.14
C LEU A 78 8.24 -14.86 11.52
N THR A 79 8.25 -13.64 12.03
CA THR A 79 9.21 -12.59 11.66
C THR A 79 9.74 -11.87 12.89
N GLY A 80 11.06 -11.78 13.02
CA GLY A 80 11.76 -11.18 14.17
C GLY A 80 12.59 -12.18 14.99
N GLY A 81 13.52 -11.67 15.80
CA GLY A 81 14.34 -12.48 16.71
C GLY A 81 15.36 -13.43 16.03
N LEU A 82 15.81 -13.13 14.81
CA LEU A 82 16.82 -13.91 14.05
C LEU A 82 18.16 -13.19 13.87
N GLY A 83 18.35 -12.00 14.43
CA GLY A 83 19.62 -11.28 14.37
C GLY A 83 20.72 -11.89 15.26
N PRO A 84 21.84 -11.19 15.43
CA PRO A 84 22.98 -11.66 16.21
C PRO A 84 22.89 -11.37 17.72
N THR A 85 21.90 -10.60 18.19
CA THR A 85 21.90 -10.08 19.56
C THR A 85 21.33 -11.09 20.57
N PRO A 86 21.58 -10.92 21.88
CA PRO A 86 21.14 -11.91 22.90
C PRO A 86 19.62 -12.05 23.04
N ASP A 87 18.87 -11.00 22.70
CA ASP A 87 17.41 -10.95 22.59
C ASP A 87 16.86 -11.65 21.34
N ASP A 88 17.70 -11.91 20.31
CA ASP A 88 17.31 -12.72 19.16
C ASP A 88 17.26 -14.22 19.50
N VAL A 89 16.13 -14.66 20.07
CA VAL A 89 15.91 -16.02 20.60
C VAL A 89 14.89 -16.86 19.80
N SER A 90 14.46 -16.41 18.61
CA SER A 90 13.45 -17.12 17.81
C SER A 90 13.91 -18.51 17.34
N ARG A 91 15.21 -18.68 17.04
CA ARG A 91 15.76 -19.99 16.65
C ARG A 91 15.73 -20.96 17.83
N GLU A 92 16.10 -20.49 19.01
CA GLU A 92 16.08 -21.25 20.24
C GLU A 92 14.66 -21.65 20.65
N ALA A 93 13.69 -20.76 20.45
CA ALA A 93 12.28 -21.07 20.66
C ALA A 93 11.77 -22.13 19.67
N ALA A 94 12.15 -22.04 18.39
CA ALA A 94 11.81 -23.05 17.38
C ALA A 94 12.46 -24.41 17.63
N ALA A 95 13.72 -24.45 18.04
CA ALA A 95 14.39 -25.70 18.45
C ALA A 95 13.66 -26.35 19.64
N ALA A 96 13.32 -25.55 20.66
CA ALA A 96 12.58 -26.02 21.83
C ALA A 96 11.15 -26.50 21.49
N LEU A 97 10.51 -25.93 20.46
CA LEU A 97 9.19 -26.34 19.99
C LEU A 97 9.17 -27.77 19.48
N ILE A 98 10.19 -28.16 18.71
CA ILE A 98 10.28 -29.49 18.09
C ILE A 98 11.19 -30.45 18.86
N GLY A 99 11.78 -30.01 19.97
CA GLY A 99 12.69 -30.80 20.79
C GLY A 99 14.02 -31.11 20.11
N SER A 100 14.50 -30.23 19.22
CA SER A 100 15.76 -30.40 18.49
C SER A 100 16.90 -29.57 19.08
N ASN A 101 18.14 -29.89 18.68
CA ASN A 101 19.31 -29.09 19.03
C ASN A 101 19.54 -27.99 17.98
N LEU A 102 20.37 -27.00 18.32
CA LEU A 102 20.91 -26.06 17.34
C LEU A 102 22.33 -26.44 16.96
N SER A 103 22.60 -26.47 15.66
CA SER A 103 23.93 -26.69 15.11
C SER A 103 24.32 -25.54 14.17
N VAL A 104 25.60 -25.18 14.14
CA VAL A 104 26.09 -24.13 13.24
C VAL A 104 26.14 -24.67 11.82
N ASP A 105 25.37 -24.06 10.92
CA ASP A 105 25.40 -24.35 9.50
C ASP A 105 26.65 -23.71 8.86
N ALA A 106 27.55 -24.56 8.34
CA ALA A 106 28.82 -24.13 7.78
C ALA A 106 28.65 -23.26 6.52
N ASP A 107 27.62 -23.51 5.71
CA ASP A 107 27.36 -22.79 4.47
C ASP A 107 26.78 -21.40 4.75
N VAL A 108 25.87 -21.29 5.73
CA VAL A 108 25.36 -20.00 6.22
C VAL A 108 26.51 -19.19 6.80
N LEU A 109 27.34 -19.77 7.68
CA LEU A 109 28.48 -19.08 8.26
C LEU A 109 29.47 -18.62 7.17
N ALA A 110 29.73 -19.46 6.17
CA ALA A 110 30.58 -19.09 5.04
C ALA A 110 29.97 -17.96 4.20
N ALA A 111 28.65 -17.96 3.98
CA ALA A 111 27.95 -16.89 3.28
C ALA A 111 28.04 -15.55 4.02
N ILE A 112 27.86 -15.56 5.35
CA ILE A 112 28.03 -14.38 6.21
C ILE A 112 29.47 -13.85 6.07
N LYS A 113 30.48 -14.72 6.23
CA LYS A 113 31.90 -14.36 6.10
C LYS A 113 32.21 -13.73 4.74
N ARG A 114 31.71 -14.33 3.65
CA ARG A 114 31.87 -13.79 2.28
C ARG A 114 31.25 -12.40 2.14
N ARG A 115 30.05 -12.19 2.68
CA ARG A 115 29.35 -10.91 2.60
C ARG A 115 30.12 -9.78 3.29
N PHE A 116 30.67 -10.02 4.48
CA PHE A 116 31.49 -9.03 5.18
C PHE A 116 32.83 -8.78 4.48
N ALA A 117 33.47 -9.82 3.94
CA ALA A 117 34.69 -9.69 3.17
C ALA A 117 34.50 -8.82 1.91
N LEU A 118 33.40 -8.98 1.17
CA LEU A 118 33.08 -8.14 0.00
C LEU A 118 32.87 -6.66 0.36
N LEU A 119 32.47 -6.38 1.59
CA LEU A 119 32.27 -5.03 2.11
C LEU A 119 33.54 -4.45 2.76
N GLY A 120 34.65 -5.19 2.77
CA GLY A 120 35.89 -4.80 3.44
C GLY A 120 35.73 -4.62 4.95
N ARG A 121 34.84 -5.40 5.58
CA ARG A 121 34.51 -5.33 7.00
C ARG A 121 34.88 -6.62 7.71
N ASP A 122 35.23 -6.50 8.99
CA ASP A 122 35.41 -7.64 9.86
C ASP A 122 34.07 -8.36 10.11
N VAL A 123 34.15 -9.66 10.34
CA VAL A 123 32.99 -10.51 10.64
C VAL A 123 32.54 -10.22 12.07
N PRO A 124 31.28 -9.78 12.30
CA PRO A 124 30.82 -9.44 13.63
C PRO A 124 30.83 -10.62 14.60
N ALA A 125 31.11 -10.34 15.87
CA ALA A 125 30.86 -11.27 16.96
C ALA A 125 29.37 -11.67 16.97
N GLY A 126 29.08 -12.96 17.19
CA GLY A 126 27.71 -13.50 17.11
C GLY A 126 27.29 -14.01 15.71
N SER A 127 28.14 -13.93 14.69
CA SER A 127 27.83 -14.49 13.35
C SER A 127 27.58 -16.00 13.38
N GLU A 128 28.21 -16.74 14.29
CA GLU A 128 27.94 -18.17 14.51
C GLU A 128 26.52 -18.40 15.04
N ARG A 129 26.03 -17.55 15.95
CA ARG A 129 24.64 -17.59 16.43
C ARG A 129 23.65 -17.35 15.30
N VAL A 130 23.96 -16.42 14.39
CA VAL A 130 23.14 -16.17 13.20
C VAL A 130 23.11 -17.40 12.27
N ALA A 131 24.21 -18.14 12.21
CA ALA A 131 24.34 -19.37 11.44
C ALA A 131 23.83 -20.63 12.16
N SER A 132 23.38 -20.53 13.42
CA SER A 132 22.80 -21.66 14.14
C SER A 132 21.42 -21.99 13.60
N VAL A 133 21.22 -23.25 13.23
CA VAL A 133 19.97 -23.76 12.66
C VAL A 133 19.46 -24.89 13.55
N PRO A 134 18.16 -24.92 13.92
CA PRO A 134 17.59 -26.06 14.61
C PRO A 134 17.57 -27.29 13.71
N ASP A 135 17.93 -28.46 14.24
CA ASP A 135 17.89 -29.69 13.45
C ASP A 135 16.45 -29.93 12.95
N GLY A 136 16.31 -30.34 11.68
CA GLY A 136 15.02 -30.52 11.01
C GLY A 136 14.54 -29.28 10.23
N PHE A 137 15.14 -28.10 10.45
CA PHE A 137 14.87 -26.92 9.63
C PHE A 137 15.78 -26.87 8.40
N GLU A 138 15.20 -26.51 7.26
CA GLU A 138 15.92 -26.16 6.05
C GLU A 138 16.23 -24.66 6.02
N VAL A 139 17.44 -24.31 5.58
CA VAL A 139 17.88 -22.93 5.40
C VAL A 139 17.23 -22.32 4.16
N LEU A 140 16.63 -21.14 4.32
CA LEU A 140 16.20 -20.26 3.24
C LEU A 140 17.23 -19.13 3.08
N PRO A 141 18.00 -19.10 1.97
CA PRO A 141 19.00 -18.06 1.75
C PRO A 141 18.43 -16.65 1.84
N ASN A 142 19.23 -15.72 2.37
CA ASN A 142 18.85 -14.31 2.44
C ASN A 142 19.71 -13.49 1.48
N SER A 143 19.13 -13.08 0.34
CA SER A 143 19.82 -12.27 -0.67
C SER A 143 20.06 -10.82 -0.20
N LYS A 144 19.32 -10.34 0.80
CA LYS A 144 19.34 -8.94 1.25
C LYS A 144 20.02 -8.69 2.59
N GLY A 145 20.29 -9.72 3.39
CA GLY A 145 20.97 -9.59 4.68
C GLY A 145 21.78 -10.81 5.08
N THR A 146 21.96 -11.01 6.39
CA THR A 146 22.85 -12.05 6.95
C THR A 146 22.09 -13.18 7.64
N ALA A 147 20.93 -12.89 8.25
CA ALA A 147 20.12 -13.89 8.92
C ALA A 147 19.31 -14.69 7.89
N PRO A 148 19.51 -16.01 7.74
CA PRO A 148 18.70 -16.80 6.83
C PRO A 148 17.25 -16.88 7.34
N GLY A 149 16.32 -17.18 6.43
CA GLY A 149 15.05 -17.75 6.85
C GLY A 149 15.20 -19.23 7.17
N LEU A 150 14.24 -19.80 7.89
CA LEU A 150 14.24 -21.22 8.24
C LEU A 150 12.87 -21.82 7.93
N TRP A 151 12.85 -23.03 7.37
CA TRP A 151 11.64 -23.74 6.97
C TRP A 151 11.58 -25.11 7.60
N TYR A 152 10.47 -25.43 8.27
CA TYR A 152 10.23 -26.75 8.85
C TYR A 152 8.89 -27.28 8.39
N GLU A 153 8.88 -28.57 8.01
CA GLU A 153 7.66 -29.34 7.76
C GLU A 153 7.59 -30.46 8.80
N GLY A 154 6.58 -30.42 9.67
CA GLY A 154 6.34 -31.46 10.64
C GLY A 154 5.60 -32.64 10.04
N ASP A 155 5.70 -33.80 10.69
CA ASP A 155 5.12 -35.07 10.25
C ASP A 155 3.59 -35.02 10.02
N THR A 156 2.90 -34.14 10.74
CA THR A 156 1.45 -33.91 10.60
C THR A 156 1.09 -32.96 9.45
N GLY A 157 2.07 -32.55 8.64
CA GLY A 157 1.93 -31.62 7.52
C GLY A 157 1.84 -30.15 7.92
N SER A 158 2.16 -29.81 9.18
CA SER A 158 2.28 -28.43 9.68
C SER A 158 3.59 -27.81 9.23
N ILE A 159 3.54 -26.56 8.78
CA ILE A 159 4.67 -25.82 8.24
C ILE A 159 4.98 -24.64 9.15
N VAL A 160 6.26 -24.48 9.53
CA VAL A 160 6.75 -23.34 10.30
C VAL A 160 7.85 -22.64 9.51
N VAL A 161 7.71 -21.33 9.33
CA VAL A 161 8.69 -20.50 8.63
C VAL A 161 9.16 -19.39 9.54
N LEU A 162 10.46 -19.25 9.74
CA LEU A 162 11.05 -18.13 10.47
C LEU A 162 11.75 -17.21 9.48
N MET A 163 11.56 -15.89 9.65
CA MET A 163 12.16 -14.86 8.82
C MET A 163 12.72 -13.72 9.69
N PRO A 164 13.70 -12.94 9.19
CA PRO A 164 14.23 -11.78 9.91
C PRO A 164 13.15 -10.73 10.21
N GLY A 165 13.37 -9.88 11.22
CA GLY A 165 12.48 -8.76 11.53
C GLY A 165 12.64 -7.58 10.58
N VAL A 166 13.78 -7.48 9.88
CA VAL A 166 14.06 -6.40 8.94
C VAL A 166 13.15 -6.51 7.70
N PRO A 167 12.31 -5.49 7.40
CA PRO A 167 11.23 -5.65 6.41
C PRO A 167 11.69 -6.07 5.02
N HIS A 168 12.79 -5.51 4.51
CA HIS A 168 13.26 -5.83 3.15
C HIS A 168 13.92 -7.22 3.05
N GLU A 169 14.49 -7.73 4.15
CA GLU A 169 15.03 -9.09 4.22
C GLU A 169 13.91 -10.12 4.29
N MET A 170 12.93 -9.91 5.18
CA MET A 170 11.74 -10.75 5.28
C MET A 170 11.00 -10.83 3.95
N ARG A 171 10.77 -9.69 3.29
CA ARG A 171 10.08 -9.65 1.99
C ARG A 171 10.81 -10.45 0.92
N ALA A 172 12.14 -10.37 0.87
CA ALA A 172 12.96 -11.12 -0.08
C ALA A 172 12.87 -12.63 0.16
N ILE A 173 13.05 -13.09 1.41
CA ILE A 173 12.91 -14.51 1.73
C ILE A 173 11.50 -15.02 1.43
N PHE A 174 10.48 -14.23 1.79
CA PHE A 174 9.10 -14.60 1.56
C PHE A 174 8.81 -14.76 0.06
N SER A 175 9.20 -13.78 -0.76
CA SER A 175 8.93 -13.80 -2.20
C SER A 175 9.78 -14.81 -2.96
N GLU A 176 11.07 -14.92 -2.64
CA GLU A 176 12.04 -15.75 -3.37
C GLU A 176 11.91 -17.25 -2.99
N HIS A 177 11.53 -17.56 -1.75
CA HIS A 177 11.54 -18.94 -1.24
C HIS A 177 10.20 -19.45 -0.73
N VAL A 178 9.46 -18.67 0.06
CA VAL A 178 8.23 -19.14 0.72
C VAL A 178 7.07 -19.24 -0.28
N ILE A 179 6.84 -18.19 -1.09
CA ILE A 179 5.76 -18.15 -2.08
C ILE A 179 5.84 -19.33 -3.07
N PRO A 180 6.99 -19.62 -3.73
CA PRO A 180 7.10 -20.72 -4.68
C PRO A 180 6.77 -22.09 -4.06
N ARG A 181 7.23 -22.35 -2.84
CA ARG A 181 6.97 -23.63 -2.13
C ARG A 181 5.50 -23.79 -1.79
N ILE A 182 4.89 -22.75 -1.23
CA ILE A 182 3.46 -22.74 -0.91
C ILE A 182 2.61 -23.00 -2.17
N ARG A 183 2.97 -22.40 -3.31
CA ARG A 183 2.28 -22.63 -4.59
C ARG A 183 2.38 -24.10 -5.03
N ALA A 184 3.53 -24.73 -4.87
CA ALA A 184 3.71 -26.15 -5.19
C ALA A 184 2.83 -27.06 -4.32
N LEU A 185 2.64 -26.73 -3.05
CA LEU A 185 1.86 -27.52 -2.08
C LEU A 185 0.33 -27.47 -2.29
N ARG A 186 -0.21 -26.41 -2.89
CA ARG A 186 -1.66 -26.16 -2.92
C ARG A 186 -2.45 -26.91 -3.99
N GLY A 187 -1.79 -27.52 -4.98
CA GLY A 187 -2.49 -28.02 -6.17
C GLY A 187 -3.26 -26.90 -6.91
N ARG A 188 -3.89 -27.23 -8.03
CA ARG A 188 -4.42 -26.28 -9.04
C ARG A 188 -5.67 -25.45 -8.63
N SER A 189 -5.95 -25.25 -7.33
CA SER A 189 -7.03 -24.33 -6.94
C SER A 189 -6.59 -22.89 -7.11
N VAL A 190 -6.80 -22.36 -8.33
CA VAL A 190 -6.46 -21.00 -8.71
C VAL A 190 -7.35 -20.03 -7.92
N ILE A 191 -6.71 -19.12 -7.21
CA ILE A 191 -7.38 -18.00 -6.55
C ILE A 191 -6.89 -16.76 -7.28
N GLU A 192 -7.81 -16.10 -7.96
CA GLU A 192 -7.54 -14.87 -8.68
C GLU A 192 -8.13 -13.69 -7.92
N GLN A 193 -7.37 -12.59 -7.89
CA GLN A 193 -7.76 -11.37 -7.20
C GLN A 193 -7.45 -10.16 -8.06
N ARG A 194 -8.34 -9.17 -8.01
CA ARG A 194 -8.13 -7.86 -8.63
C ARG A 194 -8.67 -6.78 -7.73
N THR A 195 -7.89 -5.72 -7.54
CA THR A 195 -8.30 -4.59 -6.70
C THR A 195 -8.58 -3.37 -7.56
N LEU A 196 -9.85 -3.05 -7.78
CA LEU A 196 -10.22 -1.84 -8.50
C LEU A 196 -10.08 -0.61 -7.61
N LEU A 197 -9.53 0.46 -8.18
CA LEU A 197 -9.18 1.67 -7.44
C LEU A 197 -10.13 2.79 -7.83
N THR A 198 -10.82 3.38 -6.85
CA THR A 198 -11.73 4.51 -7.09
C THR A 198 -11.21 5.82 -6.54
N ALA A 199 -11.66 6.93 -7.14
CA ALA A 199 -11.41 8.29 -6.66
C ALA A 199 -12.69 9.14 -6.74
N GLY A 200 -12.88 10.02 -5.76
CA GLY A 200 -14.00 10.97 -5.73
C GLY A 200 -15.34 10.40 -5.24
N MET A 201 -15.38 9.13 -4.81
CA MET A 201 -16.58 8.51 -4.22
C MET A 201 -16.29 7.93 -2.82
N GLY A 202 -17.27 8.07 -1.92
CA GLY A 202 -17.22 7.48 -0.59
C GLY A 202 -17.70 6.02 -0.56
N GLU A 203 -17.35 5.30 0.50
CA GLU A 203 -17.68 3.88 0.71
C GLU A 203 -19.16 3.56 0.54
N THR A 204 -20.03 4.26 1.27
CA THR A 204 -21.48 4.02 1.22
C THR A 204 -22.07 4.22 -0.18
N THR A 205 -21.52 5.16 -0.96
CA THR A 205 -21.94 5.40 -2.35
C THR A 205 -21.49 4.27 -3.27
N VAL A 206 -20.21 3.88 -3.16
CA VAL A 206 -19.62 2.78 -3.94
C VAL A 206 -20.35 1.46 -3.68
N GLN A 207 -20.57 1.14 -2.40
CA GLN A 207 -21.26 -0.07 -1.98
C GLN A 207 -22.69 -0.09 -2.53
N ARG A 208 -23.47 0.99 -2.33
CA ARG A 208 -24.84 1.08 -2.84
C ARG A 208 -24.92 0.91 -4.36
N GLN A 209 -23.97 1.46 -5.11
CA GLN A 209 -23.95 1.35 -6.57
C GLN A 209 -23.60 -0.05 -7.07
N ILE A 210 -22.69 -0.75 -6.38
CA ILE A 210 -22.36 -2.14 -6.72
C ILE A 210 -23.49 -3.09 -6.30
N GLU A 211 -24.11 -2.86 -5.15
CA GLU A 211 -25.14 -3.74 -4.59
C GLU A 211 -26.51 -3.61 -5.25
N SER A 212 -26.79 -2.50 -5.95
CA SER A 212 -28.10 -2.25 -6.57
C SER A 212 -28.54 -3.34 -7.56
N GLU A 213 -27.59 -3.98 -8.23
CA GLU A 213 -27.82 -5.10 -9.15
C GLU A 213 -26.87 -6.27 -8.85
N SER A 214 -26.63 -6.55 -7.58
CA SER A 214 -25.72 -7.63 -7.13
C SER A 214 -26.08 -9.02 -7.69
N HIS A 215 -27.34 -9.24 -8.12
CA HIS A 215 -27.77 -10.46 -8.80
C HIS A 215 -27.11 -10.68 -10.18
N LEU A 216 -26.54 -9.64 -10.79
CA LEU A 216 -25.74 -9.74 -12.01
C LEU A 216 -24.27 -10.09 -11.72
N LEU A 217 -23.86 -10.03 -10.46
CA LEU A 217 -22.56 -10.50 -10.02
C LEU A 217 -22.63 -12.01 -9.76
N ASP A 218 -21.63 -12.74 -10.21
CA ASP A 218 -21.50 -14.16 -9.91
C ASP A 218 -21.48 -14.39 -8.38
N PRO A 219 -22.33 -15.28 -7.82
CA PRO A 219 -22.43 -15.53 -6.38
C PRO A 219 -21.13 -16.01 -5.72
N GLY A 220 -20.20 -16.58 -6.49
CA GLY A 220 -18.89 -17.02 -6.02
C GLY A 220 -17.79 -15.94 -6.09
N VAL A 221 -18.12 -14.71 -6.49
CA VAL A 221 -17.22 -13.55 -6.38
C VAL A 221 -17.38 -12.93 -5.00
N VAL A 222 -16.30 -12.90 -4.23
CA VAL A 222 -16.25 -12.17 -2.96
C VAL A 222 -15.79 -10.74 -3.22
N VAL A 223 -16.62 -9.77 -2.81
CA VAL A 223 -16.34 -8.33 -2.92
C VAL A 223 -16.00 -7.77 -1.53
N ALA A 224 -14.84 -7.13 -1.41
CA ALA A 224 -14.44 -6.43 -0.20
C ALA A 224 -14.20 -4.93 -0.48
N TYR A 225 -14.75 -4.07 0.38
CA TYR A 225 -14.58 -2.63 0.32
C TYR A 225 -13.51 -2.19 1.33
N LEU A 226 -12.50 -1.47 0.84
CA LEU A 226 -11.33 -1.05 1.61
C LEU A 226 -11.20 0.47 1.52
N PRO A 227 -11.75 1.23 2.49
CA PRO A 227 -11.76 2.69 2.46
C PRO A 227 -10.36 3.29 2.45
N ARG A 228 -10.17 4.36 1.67
CA ARG A 228 -8.96 5.17 1.66
C ARG A 228 -9.29 6.64 1.85
N LEU A 229 -8.24 7.45 1.97
CA LEU A 229 -8.39 8.89 2.22
C LEU A 229 -9.28 9.60 1.18
N HIS A 230 -9.23 9.17 -0.07
CA HIS A 230 -9.87 9.83 -1.20
C HIS A 230 -10.51 8.87 -2.21
N GLY A 231 -11.15 7.81 -1.70
CA GLY A 231 -11.79 6.79 -2.52
C GLY A 231 -11.91 5.46 -1.78
N VAL A 232 -12.18 4.40 -2.52
CA VAL A 232 -12.37 3.03 -2.02
C VAL A 232 -11.64 2.06 -2.93
N ARG A 233 -10.88 1.15 -2.33
CA ARG A 233 -10.35 -0.03 -3.03
C ARG A 233 -11.41 -1.12 -2.99
N ILE A 234 -11.75 -1.68 -4.15
CA ILE A 234 -12.75 -2.75 -4.29
C ILE A 234 -11.98 -4.00 -4.68
N ARG A 235 -11.81 -4.92 -3.74
CA ARG A 235 -11.12 -6.18 -3.99
C ARG A 235 -12.14 -7.24 -4.39
N LEU A 236 -11.95 -7.78 -5.59
CA LEU A 236 -12.67 -8.92 -6.12
C LEU A 236 -11.81 -10.16 -5.90
N THR A 237 -12.42 -11.24 -5.42
CA THR A 237 -11.74 -12.53 -5.22
C THR A 237 -12.59 -13.64 -5.78
N VAL A 238 -11.99 -14.47 -6.63
CA VAL A 238 -12.62 -15.64 -7.24
C VAL A 238 -11.74 -16.86 -7.01
N THR A 239 -12.36 -18.02 -6.80
CA THR A 239 -11.69 -19.30 -6.63
C THR A 239 -12.31 -20.32 -7.59
N GLY A 240 -11.47 -21.10 -8.28
CA GLY A 240 -11.90 -22.11 -9.23
C GLY A 240 -11.00 -22.19 -10.45
N GLU A 241 -11.19 -23.21 -11.29
CA GLU A 241 -10.46 -23.35 -12.56
C GLU A 241 -10.81 -22.24 -13.56
N ASP A 242 -12.01 -21.67 -13.45
CA ASP A 242 -12.54 -20.56 -14.25
C ASP A 242 -12.39 -19.18 -13.57
N ALA A 243 -11.52 -19.09 -12.56
CA ALA A 243 -11.40 -17.89 -11.72
C ALA A 243 -11.05 -16.63 -12.52
N SER A 244 -10.23 -16.75 -13.57
CA SER A 244 -9.82 -15.62 -14.41
C SER A 244 -11.00 -15.01 -15.17
N ASP A 245 -11.78 -15.82 -15.89
CA ASP A 245 -12.90 -15.34 -16.71
C ASP A 245 -14.00 -14.70 -15.85
N ARG A 246 -14.27 -15.30 -14.69
CA ARG A 246 -15.23 -14.79 -13.71
C ARG A 246 -14.76 -13.50 -13.06
N LEU A 247 -13.45 -13.37 -12.80
CA LEU A 247 -12.86 -12.13 -12.30
C LEU A 247 -12.96 -11.00 -13.34
N ASP A 248 -12.71 -11.30 -14.62
CA ASP A 248 -12.86 -10.33 -15.72
C ASP A 248 -14.33 -9.89 -15.93
N ALA A 249 -15.28 -10.81 -15.75
CA ALA A 249 -16.70 -10.47 -15.74
C ALA A 249 -17.08 -9.56 -14.55
N ALA A 250 -16.60 -9.89 -13.35
CA ALA A 250 -16.84 -9.10 -12.15
C ALA A 250 -16.20 -7.70 -12.24
N GLU A 251 -14.99 -7.58 -12.79
CA GLU A 251 -14.37 -6.28 -13.04
C GLU A 251 -15.21 -5.43 -14.00
N ARG A 252 -15.64 -6.01 -15.14
CA ARG A 252 -16.47 -5.29 -16.11
C ARG A 252 -17.75 -4.78 -15.46
N TYR A 253 -18.41 -5.60 -14.65
CA TYR A 253 -19.59 -5.20 -13.90
C TYR A 253 -19.31 -3.97 -13.02
N VAL A 254 -18.25 -4.01 -12.19
CA VAL A 254 -17.90 -2.89 -11.31
C VAL A 254 -17.54 -1.63 -12.11
N ARG A 255 -16.79 -1.77 -13.21
CA ARG A 255 -16.45 -0.62 -14.08
C ARG A 255 -17.67 0.00 -14.73
N VAL A 256 -18.66 -0.79 -15.16
CA VAL A 256 -19.93 -0.27 -15.68
C VAL A 256 -20.70 0.49 -14.60
N LYS A 257 -20.74 -0.03 -13.36
CA LYS A 257 -21.48 0.59 -12.26
C LYS A 257 -20.86 1.89 -11.76
N LEU A 258 -19.53 1.96 -11.70
CA LEU A 258 -18.82 3.08 -11.11
C LEU A 258 -18.25 4.06 -12.15
N GLY A 259 -18.15 3.64 -13.41
CA GLY A 259 -17.70 4.46 -14.54
C GLY A 259 -16.37 5.14 -14.27
N VAL A 260 -16.35 6.47 -14.49
CA VAL A 260 -15.16 7.33 -14.34
C VAL A 260 -14.58 7.34 -12.93
N ALA A 261 -15.31 6.87 -11.91
CA ALA A 261 -14.79 6.78 -10.56
C ALA A 261 -13.65 5.77 -10.46
N VAL A 262 -13.68 4.68 -11.24
CA VAL A 262 -12.57 3.71 -11.31
C VAL A 262 -11.45 4.32 -12.14
N TYR A 263 -10.26 4.45 -11.57
CA TYR A 263 -9.10 5.00 -12.28
C TYR A 263 -8.08 3.98 -12.72
N GLY A 264 -8.04 2.82 -12.06
CA GLY A 264 -7.03 1.81 -12.31
C GLY A 264 -7.30 0.54 -11.51
N CYS A 265 -6.38 -0.39 -11.56
CA CYS A 265 -6.40 -1.61 -10.78
C CYS A 265 -5.05 -1.90 -10.11
N ASP A 266 -5.11 -2.67 -9.03
CA ASP A 266 -3.97 -3.23 -8.31
C ASP A 266 -2.98 -2.17 -7.83
N ASP A 267 -1.82 -2.10 -8.48
CA ASP A 267 -0.70 -1.22 -8.12
C ASP A 267 -0.73 0.13 -8.84
N ASP A 268 -1.74 0.38 -9.69
CA ASP A 268 -1.95 1.68 -10.31
C ASP A 268 -2.03 2.80 -9.25
N THR A 269 -1.42 3.93 -9.57
CA THR A 269 -1.56 5.17 -8.81
C THR A 269 -2.32 6.20 -9.64
N LEU A 270 -3.05 7.10 -8.97
CA LEU A 270 -3.84 8.11 -9.68
C LEU A 270 -2.93 9.03 -10.51
N GLU A 271 -1.82 9.46 -9.91
CA GLU A 271 -0.75 10.22 -10.55
C GLU A 271 -0.09 9.47 -11.71
N GLY A 272 0.08 8.14 -11.63
CA GLY A 272 0.60 7.32 -12.71
C GLY A 272 -0.36 7.26 -13.89
N VAL A 273 -1.64 7.02 -13.62
CA VAL A 273 -2.71 7.02 -14.64
C VAL A 273 -2.80 8.36 -15.35
N VAL A 274 -2.74 9.47 -14.60
CA VAL A 274 -2.70 10.83 -15.18
C VAL A 274 -1.44 11.04 -16.01
N GLY A 275 -0.26 10.65 -15.51
CA GLY A 275 0.99 10.78 -16.25
C GLY A 275 0.95 10.01 -17.57
N HIS A 276 0.35 8.82 -17.58
CA HIS A 276 0.13 8.04 -18.80
C HIS A 276 -0.80 8.77 -19.79
N LEU A 277 -1.93 9.31 -19.31
CA LEU A 277 -2.86 10.08 -20.16
C LEU A 277 -2.18 11.30 -20.78
N LEU A 278 -1.40 12.06 -20.00
CA LEU A 278 -0.66 13.23 -20.48
C LEU A 278 0.35 12.86 -21.54
N LYS A 279 1.20 11.85 -21.29
CA LYS A 279 2.17 11.35 -22.28
C LYS A 279 1.50 10.85 -23.56
N TRP A 280 0.43 10.08 -23.42
CA TRP A 280 -0.30 9.51 -24.56
C TRP A 280 -0.90 10.60 -25.45
N ARG A 281 -1.37 11.71 -24.85
CA ARG A 281 -1.87 12.88 -25.58
C ARG A 281 -0.80 13.89 -25.99
N GLY A 282 0.45 13.70 -25.58
CA GLY A 282 1.53 14.68 -25.80
C GLY A 282 1.30 16.01 -25.08
N LEU A 283 0.60 16.01 -23.94
CA LEU A 283 0.27 17.20 -23.16
C LEU A 283 1.20 17.38 -21.97
N THR A 284 1.42 18.64 -21.60
CA THR A 284 2.21 19.07 -20.45
C THR A 284 1.35 19.80 -19.41
N VAL A 285 1.73 19.73 -18.14
CA VAL A 285 1.02 20.38 -17.02
C VAL A 285 1.95 21.20 -16.14
N ALA A 286 1.44 22.35 -15.69
CA ALA A 286 2.02 23.18 -14.65
C ALA A 286 1.07 23.32 -13.46
N VAL A 287 1.61 23.49 -12.24
CA VAL A 287 0.80 23.48 -11.01
C VAL A 287 1.01 24.72 -10.13
N ALA A 288 -0.06 25.42 -9.76
CA ALA A 288 -0.07 26.50 -8.78
C ALA A 288 -0.65 26.03 -7.44
N GLU A 289 0.15 26.02 -6.38
CA GLU A 289 -0.25 25.48 -5.08
C GLU A 289 -0.27 26.55 -3.99
N SER A 290 -1.34 26.59 -3.20
CA SER A 290 -1.38 27.36 -1.95
C SER A 290 -1.49 26.42 -0.76
N CYS A 291 -2.68 25.90 -0.45
CA CYS A 291 -2.90 25.15 0.78
C CYS A 291 -2.20 23.78 0.82
N THR A 292 -1.91 23.18 -0.34
CA THR A 292 -1.18 21.92 -0.49
C THR A 292 0.33 22.08 -0.35
N GLY A 293 0.87 23.28 -0.59
CA GLY A 293 2.27 23.62 -0.33
C GLY A 293 3.29 22.74 -1.07
N GLY A 294 3.02 22.37 -2.33
CA GLY A 294 3.92 21.55 -3.16
C GLY A 294 3.53 20.07 -3.26
N LEU A 295 2.46 19.64 -2.58
CA LEU A 295 2.07 18.23 -2.50
C LEU A 295 1.46 17.69 -3.80
N VAL A 296 0.87 18.53 -4.64
CA VAL A 296 0.40 18.08 -5.97
C VAL A 296 1.61 17.80 -6.84
N LEU A 297 2.58 18.72 -6.87
CA LEU A 297 3.79 18.57 -7.66
C LEU A 297 4.62 17.37 -7.17
N ASP A 298 4.81 17.21 -5.87
CA ASP A 298 5.47 16.04 -5.23
C ASP A 298 4.86 14.72 -5.71
N LYS A 299 3.52 14.61 -5.75
CA LYS A 299 2.85 13.40 -6.22
C LYS A 299 3.11 13.11 -7.70
N LEU A 300 3.02 14.13 -8.55
CA LEU A 300 3.24 13.97 -9.98
C LEU A 300 4.71 13.63 -10.30
N THR A 301 5.66 14.21 -9.57
CA THR A 301 7.10 14.01 -9.82
C THR A 301 7.65 12.71 -9.27
N ASN A 302 6.96 12.08 -8.30
CA ASN A 302 7.26 10.72 -7.82
C ASN A 302 6.98 9.61 -8.87
N ILE A 303 6.37 9.95 -10.02
CA ILE A 303 6.22 9.02 -11.15
C ILE A 303 7.43 9.11 -12.08
N SER A 304 8.01 7.95 -12.40
CA SER A 304 9.18 7.87 -13.29
C SER A 304 8.88 8.46 -14.68
N GLY A 305 9.81 9.26 -15.19
CA GLY A 305 9.67 9.98 -16.46
C GLY A 305 8.66 11.14 -16.42
N SER A 306 8.30 11.63 -15.22
CA SER A 306 7.43 12.80 -15.02
C SER A 306 7.96 14.08 -15.67
N SER A 307 9.27 14.22 -15.83
CA SER A 307 9.92 15.34 -16.53
C SER A 307 9.47 15.53 -17.98
N SER A 308 8.85 14.53 -18.60
CA SER A 308 8.31 14.65 -19.97
C SER A 308 6.94 15.34 -20.06
N TYR A 309 6.23 15.49 -18.94
CA TYR A 309 4.89 16.09 -18.92
C TYR A 309 4.65 17.07 -17.77
N VAL A 310 5.52 17.12 -16.75
CA VAL A 310 5.42 18.10 -15.65
C VAL A 310 6.41 19.22 -15.90
N MET A 311 5.91 20.42 -16.23
CA MET A 311 6.75 21.58 -16.52
C MET A 311 7.31 22.26 -15.26
N GLY A 312 6.60 22.10 -14.13
CA GLY A 312 6.96 22.69 -12.86
C GLY A 312 5.75 23.28 -12.15
N GLY A 313 6.00 24.19 -11.22
CA GLY A 313 4.92 24.84 -10.48
C GLY A 313 5.36 26.02 -9.63
N VAL A 314 4.36 26.70 -9.07
CA VAL A 314 4.53 27.85 -8.17
C VAL A 314 3.80 27.57 -6.87
N VAL A 315 4.51 27.60 -5.75
CA VAL A 315 3.88 27.56 -4.42
C VAL A 315 3.53 28.99 -3.99
N ALA A 316 2.35 29.45 -4.41
CA ALA A 316 1.82 30.78 -4.13
C ALA A 316 1.14 30.87 -2.76
N TYR A 317 1.92 30.69 -1.68
CA TYR A 317 1.38 30.60 -0.32
C TYR A 317 0.84 31.94 0.23
N SER A 318 1.31 33.09 -0.28
CA SER A 318 0.81 34.42 0.07
C SER A 318 0.10 35.09 -1.10
N ASN A 319 -0.76 36.08 -0.80
CA ASN A 319 -1.46 36.87 -1.83
C ASN A 319 -0.48 37.61 -2.75
N VAL A 320 0.63 38.13 -2.20
CA VAL A 320 1.69 38.79 -3.00
C VAL A 320 2.27 37.84 -4.04
N VAL A 321 2.52 36.57 -3.68
CA VAL A 321 3.04 35.59 -4.65
C VAL A 321 1.96 35.25 -5.69
N LYS A 322 0.69 35.13 -5.30
CA LYS A 322 -0.42 34.93 -6.24
C LYS A 322 -0.48 36.05 -7.29
N GLN A 323 -0.37 37.30 -6.86
CA GLN A 323 -0.37 38.45 -7.77
C GLN A 323 0.87 38.47 -8.67
N HIS A 324 2.07 38.47 -8.07
CA HIS A 324 3.31 38.71 -8.83
C HIS A 324 3.71 37.55 -9.75
N GLN A 325 3.52 36.31 -9.28
CA GLN A 325 3.97 35.12 -10.01
C GLN A 325 2.89 34.52 -10.89
N LEU A 326 1.61 34.64 -10.51
CA LEU A 326 0.50 34.03 -11.23
C LEU A 326 -0.43 35.05 -11.89
N GLY A 327 -0.24 36.36 -11.66
CA GLY A 327 -1.10 37.38 -12.27
C GLY A 327 -2.53 37.37 -11.73
N VAL A 328 -2.74 36.87 -10.50
CA VAL A 328 -4.07 36.93 -9.85
C VAL A 328 -4.42 38.39 -9.57
N ASP A 329 -5.64 38.79 -9.90
CA ASP A 329 -6.11 40.17 -9.74
C ASP A 329 -6.22 40.55 -8.25
N ALA A 330 -5.78 41.78 -7.93
CA ALA A 330 -5.90 42.32 -6.58
C ALA A 330 -7.37 42.46 -6.16
N ASP A 331 -8.23 42.92 -7.07
CA ASP A 331 -9.67 43.10 -6.84
C ASP A 331 -10.36 41.77 -6.53
N ALA A 332 -9.98 40.69 -7.21
CA ALA A 332 -10.52 39.35 -6.93
C ALA A 332 -10.13 38.86 -5.53
N LEU A 333 -8.89 39.13 -5.11
CA LEU A 333 -8.41 38.79 -3.77
C LEU A 333 -9.08 39.61 -2.68
N GLU A 334 -9.38 40.88 -2.93
CA GLU A 334 -10.08 41.76 -1.99
C GLU A 334 -11.56 41.40 -1.87
N GLN A 335 -12.26 41.25 -3.01
CA GLN A 335 -13.70 41.00 -3.04
C GLN A 335 -14.08 39.58 -2.61
N PHE A 336 -13.36 38.56 -3.11
CA PHE A 336 -13.74 37.16 -2.91
C PHE A 336 -12.83 36.41 -1.95
N GLY A 337 -11.66 36.98 -1.61
CA GLY A 337 -10.62 36.31 -0.82
C GLY A 337 -9.86 35.26 -1.61
N ALA A 338 -8.71 34.85 -1.07
CA ALA A 338 -7.81 33.89 -1.71
C ALA A 338 -8.40 32.47 -1.90
N VAL A 339 -9.47 32.14 -1.19
CA VAL A 339 -10.16 30.84 -1.28
C VAL A 339 -11.52 31.05 -1.94
N SER A 340 -11.48 31.13 -3.26
CA SER A 340 -12.62 31.44 -4.12
C SER A 340 -12.42 30.85 -5.51
N GLU A 341 -13.52 30.73 -6.25
CA GLU A 341 -13.54 30.32 -7.65
C GLU A 341 -12.66 31.19 -8.56
N PRO A 342 -12.82 32.52 -8.63
CA PRO A 342 -12.02 33.36 -9.54
C PRO A 342 -10.53 33.27 -9.25
N VAL A 343 -10.13 33.23 -7.97
CA VAL A 343 -8.70 33.08 -7.62
C VAL A 343 -8.16 31.73 -8.05
N ALA A 344 -8.92 30.64 -7.90
CA ALA A 344 -8.47 29.33 -8.38
C ALA A 344 -8.32 29.30 -9.90
N MET A 345 -9.28 29.87 -10.64
CA MET A 345 -9.21 29.98 -12.10
C MET A 345 -7.99 30.79 -12.56
N GLN A 346 -7.80 31.99 -12.02
CA GLN A 346 -6.67 32.86 -12.35
C GLN A 346 -5.32 32.23 -11.99
N MET A 347 -5.23 31.50 -10.86
CA MET A 347 -4.02 30.75 -10.51
C MET A 347 -3.69 29.67 -11.55
N ALA A 348 -4.70 28.99 -12.11
CA ALA A 348 -4.50 27.95 -13.12
C ALA A 348 -4.08 28.54 -14.47
N GLU A 349 -4.76 29.61 -14.91
CA GLU A 349 -4.39 30.37 -16.12
C GLU A 349 -2.98 30.93 -16.01
N GLY A 350 -2.68 31.57 -14.87
CA GLY A 350 -1.39 32.17 -14.58
C GLY A 350 -0.25 31.18 -14.65
N VAL A 351 -0.38 30.01 -14.03
CA VAL A 351 0.71 29.03 -14.04
C VAL A 351 0.90 28.40 -15.42
N ARG A 352 -0.19 28.15 -16.15
CA ARG A 352 -0.16 27.66 -17.53
C ARG A 352 0.61 28.62 -18.43
N ALA A 353 0.24 29.90 -18.40
CA ALA A 353 0.86 30.94 -19.21
C ALA A 353 2.34 31.16 -18.85
N ARG A 354 2.68 31.17 -17.55
CA ARG A 354 4.04 31.46 -17.07
C ARG A 354 5.04 30.35 -17.36
N LEU A 355 4.60 29.09 -17.33
CA LEU A 355 5.47 27.94 -17.58
C LEU A 355 5.33 27.39 -19.00
N GLY A 356 4.45 27.96 -19.83
CA GLY A 356 4.24 27.54 -21.21
C GLY A 356 3.77 26.11 -21.34
N SER A 357 2.98 25.62 -20.38
CA SER A 357 2.41 24.27 -20.41
C SER A 357 1.07 24.26 -21.16
N ASP A 358 0.67 23.08 -21.63
CA ASP A 358 -0.65 22.90 -22.26
C ASP A 358 -1.77 23.09 -21.24
N LEU A 359 -1.55 22.60 -20.02
CA LEU A 359 -2.51 22.60 -18.93
C LEU A 359 -1.99 23.35 -17.71
N GLY A 360 -2.88 24.08 -17.02
CA GLY A 360 -2.63 24.65 -15.70
C GLY A 360 -3.57 24.05 -14.66
N LEU A 361 -3.03 23.63 -13.53
CA LEU A 361 -3.81 23.14 -12.39
C LEU A 361 -3.53 24.03 -11.18
N SER A 362 -4.55 24.39 -10.39
CA SER A 362 -4.36 25.19 -9.19
C SER A 362 -5.09 24.64 -7.99
N VAL A 363 -4.57 24.93 -6.79
CA VAL A 363 -5.22 24.56 -5.53
C VAL A 363 -5.10 25.69 -4.51
N THR A 364 -6.24 26.21 -4.06
CA THR A 364 -6.34 27.18 -2.96
C THR A 364 -7.39 26.75 -1.95
N GLY A 365 -7.14 26.95 -0.64
CA GLY A 365 -8.05 26.42 0.37
C GLY A 365 -7.62 26.66 1.81
N ILE A 366 -8.46 26.21 2.74
CA ILE A 366 -8.31 26.40 4.18
C ILE A 366 -8.02 25.04 4.81
N ALA A 367 -6.74 24.68 4.93
CA ALA A 367 -6.36 23.37 5.46
C ALA A 367 -6.70 23.19 6.96
N GLY A 368 -6.75 24.28 7.74
CA GLY A 368 -6.97 24.26 9.19
C GLY A 368 -5.70 24.13 10.03
N PRO A 369 -5.78 24.19 11.37
CA PRO A 369 -7.02 24.22 12.16
C PRO A 369 -7.72 25.58 12.21
N SER A 370 -7.02 26.68 11.89
CA SER A 370 -7.57 28.04 11.84
C SER A 370 -7.79 28.53 10.40
N GLY A 371 -8.31 29.75 10.25
CA GLY A 371 -8.49 30.43 8.96
C GLY A 371 -9.82 30.17 8.27
N GLY A 372 -10.71 29.38 8.88
CA GLY A 372 -12.08 29.18 8.40
C GLY A 372 -13.04 30.23 8.95
N THR A 373 -14.11 30.50 8.21
CA THR A 373 -15.29 31.27 8.63
C THR A 373 -16.54 30.38 8.58
N GLU A 374 -17.70 30.86 9.03
CA GLU A 374 -18.96 30.10 8.87
C GLU A 374 -19.29 29.83 7.39
N GLU A 375 -19.05 30.80 6.51
CA GLU A 375 -19.29 30.69 5.06
C GLU A 375 -18.23 29.85 4.34
N LYS A 376 -16.98 29.89 4.82
CA LYS A 376 -15.82 29.18 4.26
C LYS A 376 -15.11 28.43 5.38
N PRO A 377 -15.70 27.34 5.91
CA PRO A 377 -15.11 26.63 7.03
C PRO A 377 -13.81 25.92 6.63
N VAL A 378 -13.04 25.52 7.64
CA VAL A 378 -11.88 24.65 7.47
C VAL A 378 -12.26 23.43 6.62
N GLY A 379 -11.41 23.10 5.65
CA GLY A 379 -11.67 22.07 4.65
C GLY A 379 -12.25 22.61 3.33
N THR A 380 -12.62 23.89 3.26
CA THR A 380 -13.00 24.53 1.99
C THR A 380 -11.80 24.64 1.07
N VAL A 381 -11.90 24.07 -0.13
CA VAL A 381 -10.84 24.06 -1.14
C VAL A 381 -11.45 24.31 -2.51
N TRP A 382 -10.82 25.19 -3.28
CA TRP A 382 -11.08 25.40 -4.69
C TRP A 382 -9.92 24.87 -5.52
N ILE A 383 -10.26 24.18 -6.60
CA ILE A 383 -9.32 23.59 -7.53
C ILE A 383 -9.62 24.17 -8.91
N GLY A 384 -8.68 24.88 -9.50
CA GLY A 384 -8.81 25.44 -10.84
C GLY A 384 -8.09 24.57 -11.87
N TYR A 385 -8.59 24.55 -13.09
CA TYR A 385 -7.98 23.91 -14.24
C TYR A 385 -8.13 24.81 -15.47
N ALA A 386 -7.06 24.98 -16.24
CA ALA A 386 -7.03 25.76 -17.47
C ALA A 386 -6.40 24.93 -18.60
N ASP A 387 -7.01 24.93 -19.78
CA ASP A 387 -6.48 24.39 -21.04
C ASP A 387 -6.65 25.40 -22.18
N ASP A 388 -6.57 24.95 -23.43
CA ASP A 388 -6.82 25.78 -24.62
C ASP A 388 -8.31 26.02 -24.90
N GLN A 389 -9.21 25.22 -24.32
CA GLN A 389 -10.66 25.34 -24.46
C GLN A 389 -11.27 26.26 -23.40
N GLY A 390 -10.60 26.47 -22.28
CA GLY A 390 -10.95 27.46 -21.28
C GLY A 390 -10.56 27.07 -19.86
N THR A 391 -11.15 27.77 -18.90
CA THR A 391 -10.84 27.62 -17.48
C THR A 391 -12.10 27.26 -16.69
N ARG A 392 -11.93 26.36 -15.72
CA ARG A 392 -13.00 25.86 -14.84
C ARG A 392 -12.46 25.63 -13.44
N ALA A 393 -13.32 25.71 -12.44
CA ALA A 393 -12.96 25.37 -11.08
C ALA A 393 -14.05 24.54 -10.39
N VAL A 394 -13.64 23.80 -9.36
CA VAL A 394 -14.54 23.00 -8.53
C VAL A 394 -14.28 23.26 -7.06
N LYS A 395 -15.36 23.40 -6.28
CA LYS A 395 -15.31 23.52 -4.83
C LYS A 395 -15.42 22.14 -4.18
N HIS A 396 -14.54 21.88 -3.23
CA HIS A 396 -14.64 20.77 -2.30
C HIS A 396 -14.80 21.25 -0.87
N GLN A 397 -15.60 20.53 -0.10
CA GLN A 397 -15.67 20.65 1.35
C GLN A 397 -15.12 19.37 1.99
N PHE A 398 -13.92 19.46 2.54
CA PHE A 398 -13.31 18.39 3.32
C PHE A 398 -13.62 18.52 4.81
N GLY A 399 -13.05 17.60 5.61
CA GLY A 399 -13.26 17.55 7.05
C GLY A 399 -12.23 18.37 7.82
N ARG A 400 -11.90 17.88 9.02
CA ARG A 400 -10.88 18.47 9.90
C ARG A 400 -9.53 17.77 9.72
N GLY A 401 -8.47 18.49 10.07
CA GLY A 401 -7.09 17.98 10.09
C GLY A 401 -6.25 18.51 8.93
N ARG A 402 -5.24 19.33 9.27
CA ARG A 402 -4.40 20.05 8.29
C ARG A 402 -3.79 19.11 7.25
N ARG A 403 -3.03 18.08 7.69
CA ARG A 403 -2.37 17.12 6.80
C ARG A 403 -3.38 16.38 5.91
N ARG A 404 -4.44 15.86 6.50
CA ARG A 404 -5.54 15.18 5.81
C ARG A 404 -6.19 16.06 4.74
N ASN A 405 -6.43 17.33 5.03
CA ASN A 405 -7.00 18.27 4.06
C ASN A 405 -6.03 18.57 2.92
N LYS A 406 -4.73 18.74 3.21
CA LYS A 406 -3.70 18.90 2.15
C LYS A 406 -3.68 17.69 1.21
N GLU A 407 -3.61 16.49 1.77
CA GLU A 407 -3.56 15.25 0.99
C GLU A 407 -4.83 15.04 0.15
N LYS A 408 -6.01 15.27 0.73
CA LYS A 408 -7.28 15.21 0.00
C LYS A 408 -7.33 16.24 -1.13
N SER A 409 -6.87 17.46 -0.89
CA SER A 409 -6.84 18.52 -1.91
C SER A 409 -5.95 18.14 -3.07
N ALA A 410 -4.77 17.56 -2.79
CA ALA A 410 -3.84 17.16 -3.83
C ALA A 410 -4.41 16.03 -4.70
N ILE A 411 -5.00 15.00 -4.07
CA ILE A 411 -5.61 13.89 -4.81
C ILE A 411 -6.84 14.35 -5.59
N ALA A 412 -7.68 15.23 -5.01
CA ALA A 412 -8.82 15.81 -5.72
C ALA A 412 -8.39 16.59 -6.96
N ALA A 413 -7.28 17.34 -6.89
CA ALA A 413 -6.79 18.13 -8.01
C ALA A 413 -6.31 17.25 -9.17
N ILE A 414 -5.53 16.20 -8.86
CA ILE A 414 -5.08 15.21 -9.85
C ILE A 414 -6.30 14.48 -10.45
N ASN A 415 -7.29 14.12 -9.62
CA ASN A 415 -8.50 13.45 -10.12
C ASN A 415 -9.37 14.37 -10.99
N PHE A 416 -9.47 15.65 -10.66
CA PHE A 416 -10.21 16.63 -11.45
C PHE A 416 -9.60 16.78 -12.85
N MET A 417 -8.28 16.92 -12.92
CA MET A 417 -7.55 16.89 -14.19
C MET A 417 -7.79 15.58 -14.95
N ARG A 418 -7.72 14.42 -14.29
CA ARG A 418 -8.00 13.11 -14.93
C ARG A 418 -9.39 13.07 -15.56
N GLN A 419 -10.42 13.51 -14.83
CA GLN A 419 -11.80 13.48 -15.31
C GLN A 419 -11.99 14.35 -16.54
N ILE A 420 -11.34 15.51 -16.58
CA ILE A 420 -11.33 16.40 -17.73
C ILE A 420 -10.62 15.73 -18.92
N LEU A 421 -9.43 15.19 -18.72
CA LEU A 421 -8.66 14.49 -19.76
C LEU A 421 -9.38 13.26 -20.33
N LEU A 422 -10.37 12.69 -19.64
CA LEU A 422 -11.17 11.58 -20.17
C LEU A 422 -12.36 12.03 -21.02
N GLN A 423 -12.74 13.30 -20.96
CA GLN A 423 -13.85 13.88 -21.72
C GLN A 423 -13.40 14.58 -23.01
N SER A 424 -12.14 15.01 -23.05
CA SER A 424 -11.51 15.75 -24.15
C SER A 424 -11.00 14.87 -25.27
#